data_AF-A0A0P8A1R7-F1
#
_entry.id   AF-A0A0P8A1R7-F1
#
_cell.length_a   1.000
_cell.length_b   1.000
_cell.length_c   1.000
_cell.angle_alpha   90.00
_cell.angle_beta   90.00
_cell.angle_gamma   90.00
#
_symmetry.space_group_name_H-M   'P 1'
#
loop_
_entity.id
_entity.type
_entity.pdbx_description
1 polymer ?
#
loop_
_entity_poly.entity_id
_entity_poly.type
_entity_poly.pdbx_seq_one_letter_code
_entity_poly.pdbx_strand_id
1 'polypeptide(L)'
;MNDHRISPIAYLVLISSLLLVLAFVAPQLWSQPSTRSSEGDNSPLVSEMKQILSERFPSVLSIESPAVEPSPVSPPTENATQQDAADQRQSSPGENQVLQKLDELVSQNDQLRFEIRRSGLMLFVLIILNFVLIFVSILNLRIPRFFKSNSPRRERPPLAQDSPSSPSIYGSTTSTGWESRSGTTNPATTSTQQGQPPPSSSSRYKPGLGPAAHIPQPSPKPSQPSVPQQTPASSPSPSISSNEAQNIVALYNKRARELKQNSTSVSIPKETLNQIRSGQSVPMSFTPDNNGNYWLVPSKTSYLNYLVPKEKLVINENTFDSLSQIFHHQNYSTTHARNYRLIEPAQVQQISANQWQLVRRGQIVFG
;
A
#
# COMPACT_ATOMS: atom_id res chain seq x y z
N MET A 1 48.79 4.19 -37.13
CA MET A 1 47.51 3.48 -36.92
C MET A 1 47.74 2.50 -35.78
N ASN A 2 47.29 2.83 -34.57
CA ASN A 2 47.50 1.99 -33.40
C ASN A 2 46.26 1.11 -33.24
N ASP A 3 46.42 -0.18 -33.53
CA ASP A 3 45.38 -1.18 -33.31
C ASP A 3 45.15 -1.35 -31.81
N HIS A 4 44.09 -0.73 -31.29
CA HIS A 4 43.59 -1.00 -29.96
C HIS A 4 42.94 -2.38 -29.92
N ARG A 5 43.78 -3.42 -29.80
CA ARG A 5 43.31 -4.76 -29.45
C ARG A 5 42.82 -4.75 -28.01
N ILE A 6 41.50 -4.62 -27.86
CA ILE A 6 40.82 -4.78 -26.58
C ILE A 6 41.15 -6.18 -26.04
N SER A 7 41.65 -6.23 -24.81
CA SER A 7 42.03 -7.48 -24.15
C SER A 7 40.84 -8.45 -24.09
N PRO A 8 41.01 -9.75 -24.37
CA PRO A 8 39.94 -10.74 -24.28
C PRO A 8 39.27 -10.80 -22.90
N ILE A 9 39.99 -10.37 -21.86
CA ILE A 9 39.45 -10.25 -20.49
C ILE A 9 38.38 -9.15 -20.41
N ALA A 10 38.55 -8.04 -21.13
CA ALA A 10 37.57 -6.95 -21.14
C ALA A 10 36.25 -7.38 -21.83
N TYR A 11 36.33 -8.26 -22.83
CA TYR A 11 35.15 -8.86 -23.46
C TYR A 11 34.34 -9.72 -22.48
N LEU A 12 35.00 -10.55 -21.66
CA LEU A 12 34.32 -11.39 -20.67
C LEU A 12 33.63 -10.54 -19.59
N VAL A 13 34.24 -9.43 -19.17
CA VAL A 13 33.62 -8.51 -18.20
C VAL A 13 32.40 -7.81 -18.80
N LEU A 14 32.47 -7.39 -20.07
CA LEU A 14 31.35 -6.78 -20.77
C LEU A 14 30.18 -7.76 -20.97
N ILE A 15 30.47 -9.00 -21.39
CA ILE A 15 29.44 -10.03 -21.56
C ILE A 15 28.80 -10.38 -20.22
N SER A 16 29.58 -10.53 -19.15
CA SER A 16 29.07 -10.80 -17.80
C SER A 16 28.16 -9.65 -17.31
N SER A 17 28.56 -8.40 -17.53
CA SER A 17 27.75 -7.23 -17.18
C SER A 17 26.45 -7.17 -17.98
N LEU A 18 26.49 -7.47 -19.28
CA LEU A 18 25.32 -7.50 -20.14
C LEU A 18 24.32 -8.59 -19.73
N LEU A 19 24.81 -9.80 -19.39
CA LEU A 19 23.98 -10.90 -18.92
C LEU A 19 23.32 -10.57 -17.56
N LEU A 20 24.03 -9.87 -16.68
CA LEU A 20 23.49 -9.44 -15.40
C LEU A 20 22.39 -8.38 -15.56
N VAL A 21 22.56 -7.43 -16.49
CA VAL A 21 21.52 -6.45 -16.84
C VAL A 21 20.31 -7.15 -17.45
N LEU A 22 20.51 -8.10 -18.39
CA LEU A 22 19.42 -8.86 -18.98
C LEU A 22 18.65 -9.69 -17.95
N ALA A 23 19.34 -10.31 -16.99
CA ALA A 23 18.69 -11.05 -15.90
C ALA A 23 17.84 -10.15 -14.98
N PHE A 24 18.21 -8.88 -14.84
CA PHE A 24 17.45 -7.91 -14.03
C PHE A 24 16.26 -7.31 -14.79
N VAL A 25 16.39 -7.13 -16.11
CA VAL A 25 15.34 -6.52 -16.96
C VAL A 25 14.32 -7.54 -17.47
N ALA A 26 14.72 -8.81 -17.68
CA ALA A 26 13.82 -9.84 -18.22
C ALA A 26 12.54 -10.05 -17.40
N PRO A 27 12.57 -10.07 -16.04
CA PRO A 27 11.35 -10.21 -15.24
C PRO A 27 10.40 -9.00 -15.38
N GLN A 28 10.93 -7.80 -15.63
CA GLN A 28 10.13 -6.58 -15.82
C GLN A 28 9.40 -6.58 -17.17
N LEU A 29 10.04 -7.14 -18.21
CA LEU A 29 9.43 -7.28 -19.54
C LEU A 29 8.35 -8.37 -19.60
N TRP A 30 8.48 -9.42 -18.78
CA TRP A 30 7.49 -10.50 -18.72
C TRP A 30 6.30 -10.19 -17.80
N SER A 31 6.40 -9.13 -16.98
CA SER A 31 5.36 -8.73 -16.01
C SER A 31 4.39 -7.67 -16.54
N GLN A 32 4.37 -7.38 -17.84
CA GLN A 32 3.34 -6.50 -18.41
C GLN A 32 2.00 -7.26 -18.40
N PRO A 33 1.00 -6.88 -17.58
CA PRO A 33 -0.34 -7.42 -17.71
C PRO A 33 -0.83 -7.05 -19.10
N SER A 34 -1.21 -8.06 -19.89
CA SER A 34 -1.80 -7.87 -21.20
C SER A 34 -3.08 -7.05 -21.03
N THR A 35 -3.00 -5.74 -21.25
CA THR A 35 -4.17 -4.87 -21.42
C THR A 35 -4.75 -5.11 -22.81
N ARG A 36 -5.15 -6.35 -23.09
CA ARG A 36 -6.02 -6.63 -24.22
C ARG A 36 -7.46 -6.62 -23.72
N SER A 37 -8.07 -5.46 -23.96
CA SER A 37 -9.49 -5.21 -24.18
C SER A 37 -10.39 -6.43 -24.06
N SER A 38 -11.38 -6.33 -23.17
CA SER A 38 -12.52 -7.21 -23.08
C SER A 38 -13.25 -7.29 -24.42
N GLU A 39 -13.22 -8.45 -25.07
CA GLU A 39 -14.29 -8.89 -25.94
C GLU A 39 -14.16 -10.42 -26.12
N GLY A 40 -15.15 -11.16 -25.61
CA GLY A 40 -15.36 -12.58 -25.93
C GLY A 40 -14.71 -13.57 -24.97
N ASP A 41 -15.48 -13.99 -23.96
CA ASP A 41 -15.34 -15.28 -23.28
C ASP A 41 -15.10 -16.41 -24.28
N ASN A 42 -13.92 -17.04 -24.25
CA ASN A 42 -13.64 -18.42 -24.69
C ASN A 42 -12.15 -18.74 -24.43
N SER A 43 -11.69 -18.61 -23.19
CA SER A 43 -10.33 -19.05 -22.85
C SER A 43 -10.32 -20.58 -22.69
N PRO A 44 -9.59 -21.34 -23.53
CA PRO A 44 -9.61 -22.81 -23.52
C PRO A 44 -9.17 -23.40 -22.17
N LEU A 45 -8.34 -22.66 -21.42
CA LEU A 45 -7.86 -23.03 -20.10
C LEU A 45 -8.97 -23.04 -19.03
N VAL A 46 -9.96 -22.16 -19.15
CA VAL A 46 -11.10 -22.12 -18.21
C VAL A 46 -12.08 -23.26 -18.51
N SER A 47 -12.26 -23.60 -19.78
CA SER A 47 -13.05 -24.76 -20.20
C SER A 47 -12.41 -26.07 -19.75
N GLU A 48 -11.09 -26.19 -19.86
CA GLU A 48 -10.35 -27.37 -19.43
C GLU A 48 -10.37 -27.52 -17.90
N MET A 49 -10.27 -26.42 -17.15
CA MET A 49 -10.36 -26.45 -15.69
C MET A 49 -11.77 -26.80 -15.20
N LYS A 50 -12.82 -26.32 -15.88
CA LYS A 50 -14.20 -26.74 -15.60
C LYS A 50 -14.43 -28.22 -15.91
N GLN A 51 -13.82 -28.74 -16.97
CA GLN A 51 -13.92 -30.15 -17.33
C GLN A 51 -13.22 -31.06 -16.30
N ILE A 52 -12.02 -30.68 -15.83
CA ILE A 52 -11.31 -31.42 -14.77
C ILE A 52 -12.10 -31.40 -13.45
N LEU A 53 -12.72 -30.27 -13.09
CA LEU A 53 -13.57 -30.21 -11.89
C LEU A 53 -14.85 -31.05 -12.06
N SER A 54 -15.45 -31.07 -13.24
CA SER A 54 -16.65 -31.86 -13.53
C SER A 54 -16.39 -33.36 -13.52
N GLU A 55 -15.22 -33.81 -13.99
CA GLU A 55 -14.86 -35.24 -13.97
C GLU A 55 -14.42 -35.72 -12.59
N ARG A 56 -13.79 -34.86 -11.78
CA ARG A 56 -13.20 -35.27 -10.50
C ARG A 56 -14.17 -35.23 -9.33
N PHE A 57 -15.30 -34.52 -9.46
CA PHE A 57 -16.30 -34.37 -8.41
C PHE A 57 -17.76 -34.50 -8.92
N PRO A 58 -18.16 -35.64 -9.50
CA PRO A 58 -19.51 -35.82 -10.05
C PRO A 58 -20.62 -35.70 -8.99
N SER A 59 -20.30 -35.94 -7.70
CA SER A 59 -21.27 -35.99 -6.61
C SER A 59 -21.65 -34.62 -6.02
N VAL A 60 -21.04 -33.51 -6.45
CA VAL A 60 -21.29 -32.18 -5.85
C VAL A 60 -22.38 -31.38 -6.59
N LEU A 61 -22.79 -31.82 -7.78
CA LEU A 61 -23.76 -31.09 -8.62
C LEU A 61 -25.17 -31.70 -8.68
N SER A 62 -25.45 -32.79 -7.96
CA SER A 62 -26.81 -33.33 -7.83
C SER A 62 -27.49 -32.80 -6.56
N ILE A 63 -27.83 -31.51 -6.54
CA ILE A 63 -28.87 -31.00 -5.63
C ILE A 63 -30.17 -31.00 -6.45
N GLU A 64 -30.83 -32.16 -6.42
CA GLU A 64 -32.17 -32.32 -6.94
C GLU A 64 -33.12 -31.42 -6.14
N SER A 65 -33.74 -30.47 -6.83
CA SER A 65 -34.72 -29.55 -6.24
C SER A 65 -35.94 -30.35 -5.80
N PRO A 66 -36.33 -30.37 -4.51
CA PRO A 66 -37.51 -31.10 -4.09
C PRO A 66 -38.75 -30.44 -4.71
N ALA A 67 -39.50 -31.26 -5.44
CA ALA A 67 -40.78 -30.92 -6.02
C ALA A 67 -41.76 -30.46 -4.92
N VAL A 68 -42.40 -29.33 -5.19
CA VAL A 68 -43.46 -28.75 -4.37
C VAL A 68 -44.68 -29.68 -4.40
N GLU A 69 -44.93 -30.37 -3.30
CA GLU A 69 -46.15 -31.13 -3.06
C GLU A 69 -47.23 -30.20 -2.46
N PRO A 70 -48.46 -30.17 -2.99
CA PRO A 70 -49.51 -29.27 -2.51
C PRO A 70 -50.20 -29.83 -1.25
N SER A 71 -50.17 -29.07 -0.16
CA SER A 71 -50.89 -29.37 1.08
C SER A 71 -52.42 -29.29 0.92
N PRO A 72 -53.19 -30.20 1.55
CA PRO A 72 -54.63 -30.06 1.71
C PRO A 72 -55.01 -29.26 2.98
N VAL A 73 -56.27 -28.84 2.97
CA VAL A 73 -56.93 -27.79 3.76
C VAL A 73 -57.62 -28.34 5.03
N SER A 74 -57.44 -27.60 6.16
CA SER A 74 -58.31 -27.45 7.38
C SER A 74 -58.45 -28.62 8.39
N PRO A 75 -58.92 -28.43 9.67
CA PRO A 75 -59.55 -27.25 10.34
C PRO A 75 -58.98 -26.93 11.78
N PRO A 76 -59.58 -26.02 12.59
CA PRO A 76 -58.94 -25.41 13.76
C PRO A 76 -59.22 -26.16 15.07
N THR A 77 -58.28 -26.17 16.02
CA THR A 77 -58.56 -26.48 17.43
C THR A 77 -57.55 -25.80 18.34
N GLU A 78 -58.09 -25.01 19.27
CA GLU A 78 -57.42 -24.39 20.42
C GLU A 78 -56.76 -25.46 21.33
N ASN A 79 -55.52 -25.23 21.77
CA ASN A 79 -55.17 -25.07 23.19
C ASN A 79 -53.67 -25.12 23.45
N ALA A 80 -53.23 -24.13 24.24
CA ALA A 80 -52.28 -24.17 25.36
C ALA A 80 -50.96 -24.97 25.28
N THR A 81 -49.91 -24.27 25.70
CA THR A 81 -48.60 -24.72 26.24
C THR A 81 -47.46 -24.73 25.23
N GLN A 82 -46.88 -23.55 25.04
CA GLN A 82 -45.66 -23.31 24.25
C GLN A 82 -44.44 -23.63 25.13
N GLN A 83 -43.86 -24.80 24.88
CA GLN A 83 -42.65 -25.30 25.51
C GLN A 83 -41.46 -24.92 24.61
N ASP A 84 -40.58 -24.10 25.16
CA ASP A 84 -39.38 -23.54 24.54
C ASP A 84 -38.34 -24.66 24.34
N ALA A 85 -38.47 -25.41 23.24
CA ALA A 85 -37.51 -26.41 22.81
C ALA A 85 -36.50 -25.74 21.86
N ALA A 86 -35.33 -25.40 22.40
CA ALA A 86 -34.20 -24.90 21.64
C ALA A 86 -33.85 -25.87 20.49
N ASP A 87 -34.12 -25.41 19.26
CA ASP A 87 -33.78 -26.08 18.01
C ASP A 87 -32.25 -26.06 17.82
N GLN A 88 -31.56 -26.97 18.51
CA GLN A 88 -30.18 -27.32 18.19
C GLN A 88 -30.20 -28.08 16.86
N ARG A 89 -30.14 -27.34 15.75
CA ARG A 89 -29.70 -27.90 14.47
C ARG A 89 -28.31 -28.47 14.68
N GLN A 90 -28.24 -29.79 14.85
CA GLN A 90 -26.99 -30.54 14.79
C GLN A 90 -26.36 -30.24 13.42
N SER A 91 -25.23 -29.54 13.44
CA SER A 91 -24.44 -29.27 12.24
C SER A 91 -24.12 -30.60 11.58
N SER A 92 -24.44 -30.69 10.30
CA SER A 92 -24.28 -31.92 9.52
C SER A 92 -22.81 -32.34 9.60
N PRO A 93 -22.50 -33.63 9.87
CA PRO A 93 -21.12 -34.12 9.98
C PRO A 93 -20.23 -33.76 8.78
N GLY A 94 -20.81 -33.49 7.61
CA GLY A 94 -20.10 -33.05 6.41
C GLY A 94 -19.55 -31.61 6.46
N GLU A 95 -20.19 -30.67 7.16
CA GLU A 95 -19.78 -29.26 7.18
C GLU A 95 -18.48 -29.06 7.94
N ASN A 96 -18.31 -29.77 9.06
CA ASN A 96 -17.08 -29.72 9.86
C ASN A 96 -15.87 -30.26 9.08
N GLN A 97 -16.08 -31.22 8.19
CA GLN A 97 -15.02 -31.81 7.37
C GLN A 97 -14.56 -30.86 6.26
N VAL A 98 -15.47 -30.05 5.72
CA VAL A 98 -15.13 -29.00 4.73
C VAL A 98 -14.33 -27.89 5.39
N LEU A 99 -14.74 -27.42 6.57
CA LEU A 99 -14.01 -26.39 7.32
C LEU A 99 -12.60 -26.85 7.69
N GLN A 100 -12.46 -28.10 8.13
CA GLN A 100 -11.15 -28.67 8.46
C GLN A 100 -10.22 -28.73 7.25
N LYS A 101 -10.73 -29.14 6.07
CA LYS A 101 -9.94 -29.13 4.83
C LYS A 101 -9.57 -27.72 4.38
N LEU A 102 -10.42 -26.74 4.63
CA LEU A 102 -10.15 -25.35 4.29
C LEU A 102 -9.00 -24.79 5.14
N ASP A 103 -9.02 -25.03 6.45
CA ASP A 103 -7.94 -24.64 7.36
C ASP A 103 -6.60 -25.31 6.99
N GLU A 104 -6.63 -26.58 6.59
CA GLU A 104 -5.44 -27.30 6.12
C GLU A 104 -4.87 -26.68 4.83
N LEU A 105 -5.72 -26.31 3.87
CA LEU A 105 -5.31 -25.63 2.63
C LEU A 105 -4.75 -24.22 2.88
N VAL A 106 -5.32 -23.48 3.83
CA VAL A 106 -4.81 -22.17 4.24
C VAL A 106 -3.42 -22.33 4.85
N SER A 107 -3.25 -23.31 5.73
CA SER A 107 -1.95 -23.61 6.35
C SER A 107 -0.88 -24.01 5.32
N GLN A 108 -1.23 -24.84 4.34
CA GLN A 108 -0.31 -25.21 3.24
C GLN A 108 0.10 -24.01 2.38
N ASN A 109 -0.82 -23.09 2.10
CA ASN A 109 -0.52 -21.88 1.35
C ASN A 109 0.46 -20.96 2.10
N ASP A 110 0.29 -20.82 3.41
CA ASP A 110 1.20 -20.02 4.24
C ASP A 110 2.60 -20.64 4.28
N GLN A 111 2.70 -21.97 4.36
CA GLN A 111 3.96 -22.68 4.29
C GLN A 111 4.66 -22.50 2.92
N LEU A 112 3.91 -22.58 1.82
CA LEU A 112 4.47 -22.37 0.47
C LEU A 112 4.99 -20.93 0.31
N ARG A 113 4.25 -19.94 0.82
CA ARG A 113 4.67 -18.53 0.80
C ARG A 113 5.94 -18.30 1.61
N PHE A 114 6.10 -19.01 2.73
CA PHE A 114 7.33 -18.96 3.52
C PHE A 114 8.53 -19.51 2.75
N GLU A 115 8.39 -20.66 2.09
CA GLU A 115 9.46 -21.27 1.28
C GLU A 115 9.84 -20.41 0.05
N ILE A 116 8.87 -19.77 -0.60
CA ILE A 116 9.15 -18.83 -1.70
C ILE A 116 9.98 -17.63 -1.21
N ARG A 117 9.68 -17.10 -0.01
CA ARG A 117 10.48 -16.01 0.57
C ARG A 117 11.87 -16.47 0.97
N ARG A 118 11.98 -17.67 1.54
CA ARG A 118 13.26 -18.26 1.96
C ARG A 118 14.17 -18.51 0.75
N SER A 119 13.63 -19.06 -0.33
CA SER A 119 14.37 -19.26 -1.59
C SER A 119 14.76 -17.94 -2.26
N GLY A 120 13.88 -16.93 -2.25
CA GLY A 120 14.21 -15.58 -2.71
C GLY A 120 15.36 -14.92 -1.93
N LEU A 121 15.37 -15.07 -0.59
CA LEU A 121 16.46 -14.58 0.25
C LEU A 121 17.79 -15.29 -0.07
N MET A 122 17.76 -16.61 -0.25
CA MET A 122 18.95 -17.38 -0.62
C MET A 122 19.52 -16.93 -1.97
N LEU A 123 18.66 -16.69 -2.96
CA LEU A 123 19.08 -16.16 -4.26
C LEU A 123 19.74 -14.78 -4.11
N PHE A 124 19.15 -13.89 -3.30
CA PHE A 124 19.71 -12.57 -3.04
C PHE A 124 21.09 -12.63 -2.38
N VAL A 125 21.28 -13.52 -1.39
CA VAL A 125 22.58 -13.73 -0.74
C VAL A 125 23.62 -14.25 -1.74
N LEU A 126 23.24 -15.17 -2.63
CA LEU A 126 24.14 -15.68 -3.68
C LEU A 126 24.56 -14.58 -4.67
N ILE A 127 23.65 -13.67 -5.01
CA ILE A 127 23.96 -12.51 -5.87
C ILE A 127 24.98 -11.60 -5.19
N ILE A 128 24.79 -11.26 -3.91
CA ILE A 128 25.76 -10.45 -3.15
C ILE A 128 27.12 -11.12 -3.08
N LEU A 129 27.16 -12.42 -2.78
CA LEU A 129 28.41 -13.18 -2.71
C LEU A 129 29.16 -13.14 -4.05
N ASN A 130 28.44 -13.28 -5.16
CA ASN A 130 29.00 -13.19 -6.51
C ASN A 130 29.60 -11.80 -6.77
N PHE A 131 28.88 -10.72 -6.42
CA PHE A 131 29.39 -9.35 -6.53
C PHE A 131 30.68 -9.13 -5.72
N VAL A 132 30.74 -9.65 -4.49
CA VAL A 132 31.93 -9.55 -3.64
C VAL A 132 33.13 -10.29 -4.27
N LEU A 133 32.91 -11.48 -4.82
CA LEU A 133 33.96 -12.24 -5.50
C LEU A 133 34.50 -11.49 -6.72
N ILE A 134 33.61 -10.95 -7.57
CA ILE A 134 34.00 -10.14 -8.74
C ILE A 134 34.81 -8.91 -8.28
N PHE A 135 34.38 -8.22 -7.22
CA PHE A 135 35.07 -7.05 -6.70
C PHE A 135 36.48 -7.38 -6.19
N VAL A 136 36.65 -8.48 -5.44
CA VAL A 136 37.95 -8.95 -4.97
C VAL A 136 38.86 -9.34 -6.14
N SER A 137 38.33 -10.00 -7.18
CA SER A 137 39.09 -10.29 -8.39
C SER A 137 39.60 -9.02 -9.06
N ILE A 138 38.75 -7.99 -9.21
CA ILE A 138 39.15 -6.70 -9.79
C ILE A 138 40.23 -6.01 -8.94
N LEU A 139 40.11 -6.02 -7.61
CA LEU A 139 41.12 -5.46 -6.72
C LEU A 139 42.47 -6.17 -6.87
N ASN A 140 42.47 -7.50 -6.93
CA ASN A 140 43.69 -8.29 -7.13
C ASN A 140 44.34 -8.05 -8.51
N LEU A 141 43.54 -7.78 -9.55
CA LEU A 141 44.02 -7.42 -10.89
C LEU A 141 44.59 -5.99 -10.95
N ARG A 142 44.11 -5.07 -10.09
CA ARG A 142 44.46 -3.65 -10.10
C ARG A 142 45.56 -3.27 -9.12
N ILE A 143 46.17 -4.22 -8.40
CA ILE A 143 47.43 -3.99 -7.70
C ILE A 143 48.55 -4.31 -8.68
N PRO A 144 49.05 -3.34 -9.48
CA PRO A 144 50.25 -3.54 -10.26
C PRO A 144 51.36 -3.94 -9.30
N ARG A 145 52.03 -5.06 -9.61
CA ARG A 145 53.19 -5.58 -8.89
C ARG A 145 54.36 -4.59 -8.96
N PHE A 146 54.25 -3.44 -8.27
CA PHE A 146 55.27 -2.40 -8.22
C PHE A 146 56.43 -2.72 -7.29
N PHE A 147 56.44 -3.90 -6.65
CA PHE A 147 57.55 -4.33 -5.79
C PHE A 147 58.37 -5.45 -6.46
N LYS A 148 59.16 -5.11 -7.49
CA LYS A 148 60.46 -5.78 -7.70
C LYS A 148 61.32 -5.08 -8.75
N SER A 149 62.06 -4.06 -8.31
CA SER A 149 63.41 -3.81 -8.83
C SER A 149 64.19 -2.92 -7.85
N ASN A 150 64.72 -3.52 -6.79
CA ASN A 150 65.90 -2.96 -6.13
C ASN A 150 67.07 -3.10 -7.12
N SER A 151 67.28 -2.07 -7.94
CA SER A 151 68.49 -1.96 -8.75
C SER A 151 69.57 -1.31 -7.87
N PRO A 152 70.77 -1.91 -7.75
CA PRO A 152 71.83 -1.40 -6.90
C PRO A 152 72.33 -0.04 -7.42
N ARG A 153 72.23 0.94 -6.51
CA ARG A 153 72.79 2.28 -6.56
C ARG A 153 74.22 2.27 -7.14
N ARG A 154 74.36 2.70 -8.39
CA ARG A 154 75.64 2.96 -9.05
C ARG A 154 76.02 4.41 -8.75
N GLU A 155 77.05 4.59 -7.93
CA GLU A 155 77.71 5.87 -7.69
C GLU A 155 78.32 6.44 -8.97
N ARG A 156 78.25 7.77 -9.14
CA ARG A 156 79.26 8.57 -9.86
C ARG A 156 79.26 10.05 -9.44
N PRO A 157 80.40 10.75 -9.62
CA PRO A 157 80.92 11.82 -8.74
C PRO A 157 80.70 13.26 -9.28
N PRO A 158 81.15 14.30 -8.52
CA PRO A 158 80.80 15.71 -8.72
C PRO A 158 81.84 16.48 -9.55
N LEU A 159 81.42 17.57 -10.23
CA LEU A 159 82.19 18.71 -10.76
C LEU A 159 81.22 19.48 -11.70
N ALA A 160 81.15 20.81 -11.81
CA ALA A 160 81.87 21.92 -11.22
C ALA A 160 80.95 23.17 -11.25
N GLN A 161 81.27 24.12 -10.38
CA GLN A 161 80.75 25.49 -10.35
C GLN A 161 81.11 26.25 -11.63
N ASP A 162 80.22 27.15 -12.08
CA ASP A 162 80.63 28.49 -12.48
C ASP A 162 79.46 29.48 -12.33
N SER A 163 79.80 30.67 -11.82
CA SER A 163 78.92 31.79 -11.43
C SER A 163 78.80 32.82 -12.60
N PRO A 164 78.46 34.10 -12.37
CA PRO A 164 77.10 34.64 -12.30
C PRO A 164 76.85 35.82 -13.28
N SER A 165 75.59 36.20 -13.49
CA SER A 165 75.22 37.60 -13.80
C SER A 165 73.71 37.86 -13.66
N SER A 166 73.37 38.81 -12.77
CA SER A 166 72.11 39.58 -12.75
C SER A 166 72.34 40.88 -13.58
N PRO A 167 71.41 41.87 -13.68
CA PRO A 167 69.95 41.92 -13.50
C PRO A 167 69.22 42.61 -14.70
N SER A 168 67.88 42.68 -14.71
CA SER A 168 67.05 43.87 -15.04
C SER A 168 65.58 43.45 -15.34
N ILE A 169 64.58 44.03 -14.66
CA ILE A 169 63.75 45.22 -15.01
C ILE A 169 62.40 44.85 -15.67
N TYR A 170 61.34 45.16 -14.92
CA TYR A 170 59.97 45.57 -15.28
C TYR A 170 59.06 44.76 -16.24
N GLY A 171 57.79 44.66 -15.80
CA GLY A 171 56.59 44.45 -16.61
C GLY A 171 55.90 43.11 -16.31
N SER A 172 54.58 42.96 -16.24
CA SER A 172 53.44 43.87 -16.36
C SER A 172 52.24 43.16 -15.74
N THR A 173 51.36 43.93 -15.11
CA THR A 173 50.04 43.53 -14.62
C THR A 173 49.10 43.15 -15.76
N THR A 174 48.39 42.03 -15.64
CA THR A 174 47.18 41.74 -16.42
C THR A 174 46.05 41.34 -15.48
N SER A 175 45.25 42.34 -15.11
CA SER A 175 43.92 42.20 -14.53
C SER A 175 42.94 41.94 -15.67
N THR A 176 42.29 40.78 -15.67
CA THR A 176 41.22 40.45 -16.61
C THR A 176 39.87 40.60 -15.88
N GLY A 177 39.24 41.75 -16.08
CA GLY A 177 37.81 41.91 -15.86
C GLY A 177 37.05 41.37 -17.07
N TRP A 178 36.04 40.54 -16.82
CA TRP A 178 35.05 40.17 -17.82
C TRP A 178 33.68 40.62 -17.34
N GLU A 179 33.26 41.68 -18.00
CA GLU A 179 31.92 42.22 -18.09
C GLU A 179 31.03 41.22 -18.85
N SER A 180 29.82 40.96 -18.37
CA SER A 180 28.78 40.31 -19.17
C SER A 180 27.43 40.94 -18.84
N ARG A 181 27.12 41.96 -19.64
CA ARG A 181 25.78 42.48 -19.88
C ARG A 181 25.13 41.67 -21.00
N SER A 182 24.02 41.05 -20.69
CA SER A 182 22.90 40.78 -21.61
C SER A 182 21.66 40.82 -20.70
N GLY A 183 20.68 41.72 -20.86
CA GLY A 183 20.14 42.26 -22.10
C GLY A 183 18.96 41.38 -22.55
N THR A 184 17.94 41.24 -21.70
CA THR A 184 16.67 40.62 -22.10
C THR A 184 15.54 41.61 -21.85
N THR A 185 14.93 42.00 -22.96
CA THR A 185 13.82 42.92 -23.11
C THR A 185 12.53 42.31 -22.55
N ASN A 186 11.85 43.05 -21.68
CA ASN A 186 10.49 42.74 -21.24
C ASN A 186 9.49 43.17 -22.33
N PRO A 187 8.55 42.31 -22.74
CA PRO A 187 7.41 42.76 -23.54
C PRO A 187 6.36 43.44 -22.66
N ALA A 188 5.73 44.43 -23.26
CA ALA A 188 4.75 45.36 -22.71
C ALA A 188 3.55 44.68 -22.04
N THR A 189 3.23 45.13 -20.82
CA THR A 189 1.96 44.83 -20.15
C THR A 189 0.92 45.84 -20.62
N THR A 190 0.02 45.37 -21.48
CA THR A 190 -1.17 46.10 -21.93
C THR A 190 -2.14 46.27 -20.77
N SER A 191 -2.29 47.51 -20.32
CA SER A 191 -3.38 48.00 -19.47
C SER A 191 -4.70 47.81 -20.22
N THR A 192 -5.59 46.96 -19.68
CA THR A 192 -7.00 46.89 -20.12
C THR A 192 -7.90 47.16 -18.92
N GLN A 193 -8.83 48.07 -19.18
CA GLN A 193 -9.79 48.67 -18.28
C GLN A 193 -10.72 47.65 -17.60
N GLN A 194 -10.84 47.80 -16.28
CA GLN A 194 -12.09 48.14 -15.58
C GLN A 194 -13.41 47.65 -16.25
N GLY A 195 -13.75 46.38 -16.00
CA GLY A 195 -15.09 45.83 -16.17
C GLY A 195 -15.72 45.55 -14.80
N GLN A 196 -16.88 46.14 -14.56
CA GLN A 196 -17.69 46.04 -13.34
C GLN A 196 -17.98 44.58 -12.92
N PRO A 197 -18.10 44.29 -11.61
CA PRO A 197 -18.70 43.03 -11.16
C PRO A 197 -20.21 43.02 -11.46
N PRO A 198 -20.78 41.92 -11.97
CA PRO A 198 -22.22 41.77 -12.12
C PRO A 198 -22.91 41.70 -10.73
N PRO A 199 -24.10 42.29 -10.59
CA PRO A 199 -24.79 42.34 -9.30
C PRO A 199 -25.28 40.97 -8.84
N SER A 200 -25.07 40.74 -7.55
CA SER A 200 -25.58 39.66 -6.72
C SER A 200 -27.07 39.42 -6.99
N SER A 201 -27.37 38.30 -7.67
CA SER A 201 -28.73 37.79 -7.78
C SER A 201 -29.13 37.18 -6.43
N SER A 202 -29.70 38.04 -5.59
CA SER A 202 -30.38 37.67 -4.35
C SER A 202 -31.68 36.96 -4.69
N SER A 203 -31.62 35.63 -4.81
CA SER A 203 -32.80 34.77 -4.89
C SER A 203 -33.52 34.81 -3.54
N ARG A 204 -34.46 35.74 -3.46
CA ARG A 204 -35.47 35.89 -2.42
C ARG A 204 -36.45 34.73 -2.53
N TYR A 205 -36.17 33.62 -1.86
CA TYR A 205 -37.18 32.59 -1.62
C TYR A 205 -38.26 33.16 -0.70
N LYS A 206 -39.45 33.38 -1.27
CA LYS A 206 -40.72 33.61 -0.58
C LYS A 206 -41.10 32.35 0.19
N PRO A 207 -41.38 32.40 1.50
CA PRO A 207 -42.15 31.38 2.18
C PRO A 207 -43.63 31.59 1.81
N GLY A 208 -44.14 30.75 0.90
CA GLY A 208 -45.57 30.64 0.64
C GLY A 208 -46.21 29.84 1.78
N LEU A 209 -46.86 30.56 2.70
CA LEU A 209 -47.87 30.03 3.60
C LEU A 209 -49.04 29.49 2.78
N GLY A 210 -49.27 28.18 2.85
CA GLY A 210 -50.47 27.51 2.37
C GLY A 210 -50.93 26.49 3.41
N PRO A 211 -52.05 26.71 4.11
CA PRO A 211 -52.64 25.74 5.03
C PRO A 211 -53.49 24.76 4.23
N ALA A 212 -53.08 23.50 4.15
CA ALA A 212 -53.89 22.44 3.56
C ALA A 212 -53.97 21.23 4.49
N ALA A 213 -55.16 21.10 5.07
CA ALA A 213 -55.83 19.87 5.49
C ALA A 213 -55.03 18.83 6.30
N HIS A 214 -55.28 18.85 7.61
CA HIS A 214 -55.18 17.69 8.50
C HIS A 214 -55.96 16.50 7.91
N ILE A 215 -55.23 15.46 7.51
CA ILE A 215 -55.76 14.10 7.34
C ILE A 215 -55.42 13.35 8.63
N PRO A 216 -56.40 12.74 9.33
CA PRO A 216 -56.14 12.01 10.57
C PRO A 216 -55.28 10.77 10.29
N GLN A 217 -54.09 10.78 10.88
CA GLN A 217 -53.13 9.70 10.88
C GLN A 217 -53.67 8.53 11.74
N PRO A 218 -53.77 7.30 11.21
CA PRO A 218 -54.14 6.13 12.02
C PRO A 218 -53.03 5.81 13.03
N SER A 219 -53.43 5.56 14.26
CA SER A 219 -52.57 5.28 15.41
C SER A 219 -51.58 4.14 15.15
N PRO A 220 -50.29 4.29 15.49
CA PRO A 220 -49.35 3.19 15.42
C PRO A 220 -49.68 2.14 16.49
N LYS A 221 -49.85 0.91 16.01
CA LYS A 221 -50.01 -0.33 16.80
C LYS A 221 -48.81 -0.47 17.76
N PRO A 222 -49.01 -0.92 19.01
CA PRO A 222 -47.93 -1.00 20.00
C PRO A 222 -46.79 -1.92 19.52
N SER A 223 -45.59 -1.37 19.46
CA SER A 223 -44.36 -2.11 19.17
C SER A 223 -44.10 -3.13 20.27
N GLN A 224 -44.09 -4.39 19.87
CA GLN A 224 -43.70 -5.55 20.65
C GLN A 224 -42.22 -5.39 21.12
N PRO A 225 -41.85 -5.79 22.35
CA PRO A 225 -40.48 -5.65 22.84
C PRO A 225 -39.51 -6.51 22.02
N SER A 226 -38.54 -5.87 21.37
CA SER A 226 -37.45 -6.53 20.68
C SER A 226 -36.55 -7.26 21.69
N VAL A 227 -36.49 -8.58 21.56
CA VAL A 227 -35.55 -9.45 22.27
C VAL A 227 -34.11 -9.02 21.93
N PRO A 228 -33.18 -8.92 22.91
CA PRO A 228 -31.79 -8.57 22.65
C PRO A 228 -31.14 -9.60 21.73
N GLN A 229 -30.83 -9.17 20.50
CA GLN A 229 -30.13 -9.98 19.52
C GLN A 229 -28.67 -10.12 19.97
N GLN A 230 -28.32 -11.31 20.49
CA GLN A 230 -26.97 -11.66 20.88
C GLN A 230 -26.05 -11.60 19.66
N THR A 231 -25.09 -10.69 19.70
CA THR A 231 -24.00 -10.58 18.74
C THR A 231 -23.19 -11.89 18.76
N PRO A 232 -22.98 -12.56 17.61
CA PRO A 232 -22.13 -13.75 17.56
C PRO A 232 -20.72 -13.40 18.03
N ALA A 233 -20.22 -14.18 18.98
CA ALA A 233 -18.88 -14.07 19.52
C ALA A 233 -17.84 -14.16 18.39
N SER A 234 -17.03 -13.11 18.28
CA SER A 234 -15.91 -13.01 17.36
C SER A 234 -14.87 -14.11 17.64
N SER A 235 -14.67 -14.98 16.65
CA SER A 235 -13.63 -16.01 16.68
C SER A 235 -12.23 -15.39 16.93
N PRO A 236 -11.44 -15.93 17.87
CA PRO A 236 -10.12 -15.40 18.20
C PRO A 236 -9.12 -15.71 17.07
N SER A 237 -8.81 -14.69 16.27
CA SER A 237 -7.73 -14.71 15.28
C SER A 237 -6.35 -14.70 16.00
N PRO A 238 -5.29 -15.31 15.42
CA PRO A 238 -4.06 -15.65 16.12
C PRO A 238 -3.31 -14.41 16.66
N SER A 239 -2.99 -14.46 17.95
CA SER A 239 -2.66 -13.36 18.86
C SER A 239 -1.23 -12.80 18.75
N ILE A 240 -0.45 -13.16 17.73
CA ILE A 240 0.97 -12.74 17.62
C ILE A 240 1.10 -11.25 17.26
N SER A 241 0.12 -10.66 16.58
CA SER A 241 0.06 -9.22 16.28
C SER A 241 -0.16 -8.32 17.51
N SER A 242 -0.56 -8.89 18.66
CA SER A 242 -1.06 -8.13 19.80
C SER A 242 0.00 -7.22 20.43
N ASN A 243 1.24 -7.67 20.60
CA ASN A 243 2.27 -6.90 21.30
C ASN A 243 2.73 -5.67 20.50
N GLU A 244 2.97 -5.82 19.19
CA GLU A 244 3.40 -4.69 18.35
C GLU A 244 2.29 -3.63 18.21
N ALA A 245 1.05 -4.05 18.00
CA ALA A 245 -0.10 -3.14 17.97
C ALA A 245 -0.25 -2.37 19.29
N GLN A 246 -0.12 -3.04 20.44
CA GLN A 246 -0.16 -2.40 21.76
C GLN A 246 0.99 -1.39 21.95
N ASN A 247 2.20 -1.70 21.48
CA ASN A 247 3.32 -0.78 21.53
C ASN A 247 3.08 0.46 20.66
N ILE A 248 2.52 0.29 19.47
CA ILE A 248 2.13 1.41 18.59
C ILE A 248 1.07 2.28 19.28
N VAL A 249 0.06 1.67 19.90
CA VAL A 249 -1.00 2.39 20.63
C VAL A 249 -0.43 3.17 21.81
N ALA A 250 0.40 2.53 22.63
CA ALA A 250 1.04 3.15 23.78
C ALA A 250 1.95 4.32 23.36
N LEU A 251 2.73 4.14 22.28
CA LEU A 251 3.60 5.16 21.74
C LEU A 251 2.80 6.31 21.12
N TYR A 252 1.76 6.01 20.35
CA TYR A 252 0.89 7.01 19.72
C TYR A 252 0.21 7.90 20.75
N ASN A 253 -0.45 7.30 21.74
CA ASN A 253 -1.21 8.04 22.75
C ASN A 253 -0.32 8.85 23.71
N LYS A 254 0.94 8.45 23.91
CA LYS A 254 1.89 9.21 24.74
C LYS A 254 2.68 10.25 23.95
N ARG A 255 3.19 9.86 22.77
CA ARG A 255 4.18 10.60 21.98
C ARG A 255 4.07 10.31 20.47
N ALA A 256 2.92 10.60 19.86
CA ALA A 256 2.67 10.40 18.43
C ALA A 256 3.78 10.94 17.50
N ARG A 257 4.47 12.02 17.88
CA ARG A 257 5.57 12.59 17.09
C ARG A 257 6.76 11.64 16.91
N GLU A 258 7.04 10.77 17.87
CA GLU A 258 8.11 9.77 17.74
C GLU A 258 7.77 8.72 16.67
N LEU A 259 6.48 8.36 16.56
CA LEU A 259 6.00 7.42 15.56
C LEU A 259 6.21 7.95 14.13
N LYS A 260 6.06 9.27 13.93
CA LYS A 260 6.28 9.94 12.62
C LYS A 260 7.65 9.64 12.01
N GLN A 261 8.71 9.51 12.81
CA GLN A 261 10.07 9.31 12.31
C GLN A 261 10.24 7.99 11.55
N ASN A 262 9.44 6.99 11.91
CA ASN A 262 9.48 5.65 11.31
C ASN A 262 8.22 5.35 10.50
N SER A 263 7.48 6.39 10.08
CA SER A 263 6.22 6.25 9.37
C SER A 263 6.25 6.90 8.00
N THR A 264 5.52 6.33 7.05
CA THR A 264 5.24 6.94 5.76
C THR A 264 3.90 7.66 5.81
N SER A 265 3.86 8.92 5.36
CA SER A 265 2.61 9.66 5.26
C SER A 265 1.81 9.18 4.04
N VAL A 266 0.54 8.86 4.23
CA VAL A 266 -0.33 8.31 3.19
C VAL A 266 -1.71 8.96 3.19
N SER A 267 -2.36 8.98 2.02
CA SER A 267 -3.74 9.44 1.84
C SER A 267 -4.55 8.46 1.02
N ILE A 268 -5.88 8.60 1.11
CA ILE A 268 -6.82 7.84 0.29
C ILE A 268 -6.86 8.53 -1.08
N PRO A 269 -6.66 7.81 -2.20
CA PRO A 269 -6.83 8.38 -3.53
C PRO A 269 -8.21 9.00 -3.71
N LYS A 270 -8.26 10.16 -4.38
CA LYS A 270 -9.53 10.86 -4.66
C LYS A 270 -10.52 9.97 -5.43
N GLU A 271 -10.01 9.15 -6.33
CA GLU A 271 -10.80 8.19 -7.10
C GLU A 271 -11.53 7.19 -6.20
N THR A 272 -10.81 6.55 -5.27
CA THR A 272 -11.42 5.61 -4.31
C THR A 272 -12.49 6.30 -3.45
N LEU A 273 -12.25 7.54 -3.00
CA LEU A 273 -13.25 8.31 -2.26
C LEU A 273 -14.50 8.62 -3.09
N ASN A 274 -14.32 8.99 -4.36
CA ASN A 274 -15.45 9.30 -5.25
C ASN A 274 -16.29 8.05 -5.54
N GLN A 275 -15.66 6.89 -5.73
CA GLN A 275 -16.34 5.61 -5.92
C GLN A 275 -17.19 5.25 -4.69
N ILE A 276 -16.62 5.36 -3.49
CA ILE A 276 -17.35 5.09 -2.23
C ILE A 276 -18.52 6.05 -2.04
N ARG A 277 -18.32 7.35 -2.31
CA ARG A 277 -19.39 8.35 -2.25
C ARG A 277 -20.51 8.11 -3.26
N SER A 278 -20.17 7.45 -4.38
CA SER A 278 -21.14 7.03 -5.39
C SER A 278 -21.85 5.72 -5.01
N GLY A 279 -21.62 5.19 -3.80
CA GLY A 279 -22.21 3.94 -3.32
C GLY A 279 -21.52 2.68 -3.84
N GLN A 280 -20.38 2.81 -4.53
CA GLN A 280 -19.65 1.64 -5.00
C GLN A 280 -18.88 0.97 -3.86
N SER A 281 -19.02 -0.35 -3.78
CA SER A 281 -18.28 -1.18 -2.83
C SER A 281 -16.86 -1.44 -3.35
N VAL A 282 -15.96 -0.47 -3.16
CA VAL A 282 -14.55 -0.61 -3.53
C VAL A 282 -13.65 -0.73 -2.29
N PRO A 283 -12.58 -1.56 -2.35
CA PRO A 283 -11.65 -1.64 -1.24
C PRO A 283 -10.95 -0.31 -0.96
N MET A 284 -10.82 0.05 0.33
CA MET A 284 -10.12 1.25 0.74
C MET A 284 -8.61 1.09 0.49
N SER A 285 -8.06 1.91 -0.41
CA SER A 285 -6.63 1.91 -0.73
C SER A 285 -5.94 3.21 -0.30
N PHE A 286 -4.62 3.15 -0.18
CA PHE A 286 -3.77 4.23 0.30
C PHE A 286 -2.54 4.38 -0.58
N THR A 287 -2.12 5.62 -0.82
CA THR A 287 -0.91 5.97 -1.58
C THR A 287 -0.05 6.96 -0.80
N PRO A 288 1.28 7.01 -1.03
CA PRO A 288 2.16 7.98 -0.39
C PRO A 288 1.71 9.41 -0.68
N ASP A 289 1.65 10.22 0.38
CA ASP A 289 1.29 11.63 0.29
C ASP A 289 1.91 12.39 1.47
N ASN A 290 2.76 13.37 1.16
CA ASN A 290 3.43 14.22 2.16
C ASN A 290 2.43 14.95 3.07
N ASN A 291 1.25 15.25 2.55
CA ASN A 291 0.16 15.91 3.28
C ASN A 291 -0.94 14.95 3.69
N GLY A 292 -0.67 13.65 3.61
CA GLY A 292 -1.60 12.59 4.01
C GLY A 292 -2.11 12.73 5.44
N ASN A 293 -3.34 12.25 5.62
CA ASN A 293 -4.07 12.28 6.90
C ASN A 293 -3.70 11.10 7.80
N TYR A 294 -2.95 10.13 7.28
CA TYR A 294 -2.63 8.90 7.98
C TYR A 294 -1.13 8.63 7.92
N TRP A 295 -0.66 7.87 8.90
CA TRP A 295 0.70 7.36 8.97
C TRP A 295 0.68 5.85 8.87
N LEU A 296 1.47 5.35 7.93
CA LEU A 296 1.75 3.94 7.74
C LEU A 296 2.99 3.58 8.58
N VAL A 297 2.80 2.68 9.54
CA VAL A 297 3.86 2.15 10.40
C VAL A 297 4.19 0.73 9.94
N PRO A 298 5.39 0.48 9.41
CA PRO A 298 5.77 -0.86 8.96
C PRO A 298 5.88 -1.79 10.17
N SER A 299 5.28 -2.99 10.06
CA SER A 299 5.45 -4.03 11.07
C SER A 299 6.83 -4.67 10.95
N LYS A 300 7.47 -4.95 12.09
CA LYS A 300 8.73 -5.71 12.15
C LYS A 300 8.50 -7.22 12.15
N THR A 301 7.30 -7.66 12.51
CA THR A 301 7.00 -9.06 12.80
C THR A 301 5.98 -9.68 11.84
N SER A 302 5.20 -8.85 11.15
CA SER A 302 4.11 -9.26 10.27
C SER A 302 4.28 -8.70 8.86
N TYR A 303 3.57 -9.31 7.91
CA TYR A 303 3.42 -8.81 6.55
C TYR A 303 2.37 -7.69 6.44
N LEU A 304 1.59 -7.48 7.49
CA LEU A 304 0.61 -6.39 7.60
C LEU A 304 1.28 -5.18 8.22
N ASN A 305 1.11 -4.03 7.58
CA ASN A 305 1.50 -2.76 8.14
C ASN A 305 0.35 -2.19 8.97
N TYR A 306 0.69 -1.31 9.91
CA TYR A 306 -0.30 -0.62 10.73
C TYR A 306 -0.57 0.76 10.16
N LEU A 307 -1.81 1.20 10.29
CA LEU A 307 -2.25 2.52 9.86
C LEU A 307 -2.85 3.24 11.05
N VAL A 308 -2.38 4.46 11.29
CA VAL A 308 -2.85 5.33 12.38
C VAL A 308 -3.20 6.73 11.84
N PRO A 309 -4.13 7.45 12.48
CA PRO A 309 -4.39 8.85 12.12
C PRO A 309 -3.16 9.71 12.39
N LYS A 310 -2.90 10.72 11.55
CA LYS A 310 -1.85 11.70 11.78
C LYS A 310 -2.11 12.48 13.07
N GLU A 311 -1.04 12.81 13.81
CA GLU A 311 -1.16 13.65 15.01
C GLU A 311 -1.88 14.96 14.67
N LYS A 312 -2.87 15.35 15.50
CA LYS A 312 -3.70 16.55 15.31
C LYS A 312 -4.46 16.59 13.97
N LEU A 313 -4.85 15.43 13.44
CA LEU A 313 -5.77 15.37 12.31
C LEU A 313 -7.02 16.22 12.62
N VAL A 314 -7.30 17.19 11.76
CA VAL A 314 -8.51 18.03 11.88
C VAL A 314 -9.69 17.23 11.36
N ILE A 315 -10.56 16.83 12.29
CA ILE A 315 -11.78 16.08 11.97
C ILE A 315 -12.90 17.09 11.68
N ASN A 316 -13.25 17.20 10.40
CA ASN A 316 -14.44 17.86 9.88
C ASN A 316 -15.37 16.80 9.27
N GLU A 317 -16.54 17.17 8.77
CA GLU A 317 -17.50 16.21 8.20
C GLU A 317 -16.86 15.34 7.10
N ASN A 318 -16.13 15.96 6.17
CA ASN A 318 -15.47 15.24 5.07
C ASN A 318 -14.38 14.26 5.52
N THR A 319 -13.57 14.66 6.51
CA THR A 319 -12.50 13.80 7.04
C THR A 319 -13.05 12.76 8.00
N PHE A 320 -14.14 13.05 8.70
CA PHE A 320 -14.84 12.11 9.57
C PHE A 320 -15.44 10.95 8.77
N ASP A 321 -16.08 11.22 7.63
CA ASP A 321 -16.60 10.17 6.75
C ASP A 321 -15.48 9.21 6.35
N SER A 322 -14.33 9.73 5.93
CA SER A 322 -13.17 8.90 5.57
C SER A 322 -12.59 8.15 6.77
N LEU A 323 -12.52 8.81 7.93
CA LEU A 323 -12.00 8.23 9.18
C LEU A 323 -12.88 7.06 9.65
N SER A 324 -14.20 7.23 9.61
CA SER A 324 -15.18 6.21 10.00
C SER A 324 -15.15 4.99 9.10
N GLN A 325 -14.67 5.13 7.86
CA GLN A 325 -14.43 4.00 6.96
C GLN A 325 -13.23 3.14 7.36
N ILE A 326 -12.26 3.72 8.07
CA ILE A 326 -11.00 3.08 8.43
C ILE A 326 -10.98 2.64 9.90
N PHE A 327 -11.63 3.39 10.78
CA PHE A 327 -11.66 3.16 12.21
C PHE A 327 -13.09 3.09 12.72
N HIS A 328 -13.38 2.05 13.51
CA HIS A 328 -14.51 2.08 14.40
C HIS A 328 -14.31 3.18 15.43
N HIS A 329 -15.36 3.95 15.68
CA HIS A 329 -15.30 5.06 16.63
C HIS A 329 -16.38 4.94 17.71
N GLN A 330 -16.08 5.48 18.88
CA GLN A 330 -17.03 5.61 19.99
C GLN A 330 -17.07 7.06 20.47
N ASN A 331 -18.23 7.48 20.98
CA ASN A 331 -18.45 8.80 21.59
C ASN A 331 -18.15 9.99 20.68
N TYR A 332 -18.35 9.84 19.36
CA TYR A 332 -18.16 10.96 18.44
C TYR A 332 -19.14 12.09 18.77
N SER A 333 -18.58 13.28 18.99
CA SER A 333 -19.31 14.54 19.10
C SER A 333 -18.49 15.60 18.37
N THR A 334 -19.17 16.49 17.64
CA THR A 334 -18.53 17.58 16.90
C THR A 334 -17.71 18.48 17.82
N THR A 335 -18.12 18.63 19.09
CA THR A 335 -17.40 19.39 20.12
C THR A 335 -16.07 18.72 20.52
N HIS A 336 -16.00 17.38 20.47
CA HIS A 336 -14.86 16.57 20.92
C HIS A 336 -14.01 16.04 19.77
N ALA A 337 -14.30 16.44 18.52
CA ALA A 337 -13.63 15.93 17.33
C ALA A 337 -12.10 16.15 17.31
N ARG A 338 -11.57 17.04 18.16
CA ARG A 338 -10.13 17.31 18.27
C ARG A 338 -9.39 16.35 19.21
N ASN A 339 -10.10 15.68 20.10
CA ASN A 339 -9.53 14.85 21.15
C ASN A 339 -9.99 13.42 20.94
N TYR A 340 -9.11 12.59 20.41
CA TYR A 340 -9.34 11.15 20.33
C TYR A 340 -8.10 10.41 20.76
N ARG A 341 -8.32 9.18 21.23
CA ARG A 341 -7.26 8.22 21.57
C ARG A 341 -7.37 7.03 20.65
N LEU A 342 -6.22 6.50 20.25
CA LEU A 342 -6.14 5.26 19.49
C LEU A 342 -6.33 4.10 20.46
N ILE A 343 -7.23 3.17 20.13
CA ILE A 343 -7.44 1.92 20.87
C ILE A 343 -6.78 0.77 20.13
N GLU A 344 -7.03 0.67 18.83
CA GLU A 344 -6.40 -0.30 17.93
C GLU A 344 -5.98 0.38 16.62
N PRO A 345 -4.77 0.13 16.10
CA PRO A 345 -4.40 0.59 14.77
C PRO A 345 -5.18 -0.19 13.70
N ALA A 346 -5.45 0.45 12.57
CA ALA A 346 -5.94 -0.29 11.41
C ALA A 346 -4.80 -1.12 10.81
N GLN A 347 -5.13 -2.20 10.11
CA GLN A 347 -4.15 -3.05 9.42
C GLN A 347 -4.33 -2.94 7.93
N VAL A 348 -3.22 -2.78 7.22
CA VAL A 348 -3.19 -2.67 5.77
C VAL A 348 -2.17 -3.64 5.19
N GLN A 349 -2.45 -4.16 4.00
CA GLN A 349 -1.52 -4.99 3.24
C GLN A 349 -0.97 -4.21 2.07
N GLN A 350 0.32 -4.36 1.80
CA GLN A 350 0.93 -3.79 0.62
C GLN A 350 0.51 -4.58 -0.62
N ILE A 351 -0.13 -3.92 -1.58
CA ILE A 351 -0.58 -4.53 -2.85
C ILE A 351 0.31 -4.15 -4.03
N SER A 352 1.05 -3.04 -3.92
CA SER A 352 2.07 -2.63 -4.87
C SER A 352 3.17 -1.83 -4.18
N ALA A 353 4.24 -1.47 -4.90
CA ALA A 353 5.38 -0.75 -4.33
C ALA A 353 4.97 0.52 -3.55
N ASN A 354 3.94 1.22 -4.01
CA ASN A 354 3.46 2.48 -3.43
C ASN A 354 1.96 2.45 -3.16
N GLN A 355 1.39 1.28 -2.86
CA GLN A 355 -0.03 1.18 -2.58
C GLN A 355 -0.33 0.11 -1.53
N TRP A 356 -1.21 0.48 -0.60
CA TRP A 356 -1.70 -0.39 0.46
C TRP A 356 -3.21 -0.47 0.42
N GLN A 357 -3.76 -1.58 0.90
CA GLN A 357 -5.19 -1.83 0.98
C GLN A 357 -5.57 -2.14 2.43
N LEU A 358 -6.70 -1.58 2.88
CA LEU A 358 -7.26 -1.88 4.20
C LEU A 358 -7.67 -3.35 4.29
N VAL A 359 -7.12 -4.05 5.28
CA VAL A 359 -7.46 -5.44 5.60
C VAL A 359 -8.37 -5.49 6.81
N ARG A 360 -8.04 -4.71 7.85
CA ARG A 360 -8.81 -4.65 9.10
C ARG A 360 -8.93 -3.21 9.57
N ARG A 361 -10.15 -2.84 9.97
CA ARG A 361 -10.41 -1.54 10.58
C ARG A 361 -9.79 -1.44 11.97
N GLY A 362 -9.30 -0.26 12.30
CA GLY A 362 -8.82 0.06 13.65
C GLY A 362 -9.96 0.51 14.56
N GLN A 363 -9.61 1.00 15.74
CA GLN A 363 -10.55 1.55 16.71
C GLN A 363 -10.01 2.81 17.38
N ILE A 364 -10.86 3.82 17.49
CA ILE A 364 -10.60 5.10 18.17
C ILE A 364 -11.74 5.44 19.14
N VAL A 365 -11.42 6.22 20.18
CA VAL A 365 -12.42 6.74 21.13
C VAL A 365 -12.24 8.25 21.23
N PHE A 366 -13.32 8.99 21.06
CA PHE A 366 -13.37 10.43 21.28
C PHE A 366 -13.62 10.74 22.76
N GLY A 367 -13.03 11.82 23.29
CA GLY A 367 -13.07 12.14 24.73
C GLY A 367 -12.94 13.61 25.09
#